data_AF-A0AAJ5WUU5-F1
#
_entry.id   AF-A0AAJ5WUU5-F1
#
_cell.length_a   1.000
_cell.length_b   1.000
_cell.length_c   1.000
_cell.angle_alpha   90.00
_cell.angle_beta   90.00
_cell.angle_gamma   90.00
#
_symmetry.space_group_name_H-M   'P 1'
#
loop_
_entity.id
_entity.type
_entity.pdbx_description
1 polymer ?
#
loop_
_entity_poly.entity_id
_entity_poly.type
_entity_poly.pdbx_seq_one_letter_code
_entity_poly.pdbx_strand_id
1 'polypeptide(L)'
;MIRVTVVLACLMLTACATRPAPEPVVRTVDVLVPIATPCRVSVGPAPDYVDSDEALRTAADIFEAMKLRIAGRDQRQAREAVLQAALDGCAGGRP
;
A
#
# COMPACT_ATOMS: atom_id res chain seq x y z
N MET A 1 18.64 41.05 -70.98
CA MET A 1 18.83 41.36 -69.55
C MET A 1 17.58 41.05 -68.71
N ILE A 2 16.37 41.44 -69.13
CA ILE A 2 15.10 41.20 -68.39
C ILE A 2 14.80 39.71 -68.08
N ARG A 3 15.19 38.77 -68.95
CA ARG A 3 14.96 37.33 -68.70
C ARG A 3 15.76 36.77 -67.52
N VAL A 4 16.96 37.31 -67.27
CA VAL A 4 17.85 36.83 -66.20
C VAL A 4 17.36 37.31 -64.84
N THR A 5 16.86 38.55 -64.77
CA THR A 5 16.30 39.12 -63.53
C THR A 5 15.03 38.40 -63.09
N VAL A 6 14.17 37.95 -64.02
CA VAL A 6 12.97 37.17 -63.69
C VAL A 6 13.32 35.81 -63.11
N VAL A 7 14.29 35.10 -63.72
CA VAL A 7 14.73 33.78 -63.22
C VAL A 7 15.35 33.89 -61.83
N LEU A 8 16.16 34.92 -61.59
CA LEU A 8 16.78 35.16 -60.28
C LEU A 8 15.74 35.49 -59.20
N ALA A 9 14.70 36.27 -59.55
CA ALA A 9 13.61 36.58 -58.64
C ALA A 9 12.81 35.32 -58.27
N CYS A 10 12.51 34.44 -59.24
CA CYS A 10 11.81 33.18 -58.98
C CYS A 10 12.60 32.24 -58.04
N LEU A 11 13.93 32.19 -58.17
CA LEU A 11 14.78 31.37 -57.30
C LEU A 11 14.76 31.86 -55.85
N MET A 12 14.80 33.18 -55.63
CA MET A 12 14.73 33.78 -54.29
C MET A 12 13.39 33.52 -53.57
N LEU A 13 12.29 33.41 -54.32
CA LEU A 13 10.96 33.11 -53.76
C LEU A 13 10.82 31.66 -53.26
N THR A 14 11.54 30.70 -53.84
CA THR A 14 11.48 29.29 -53.41
C THR A 14 12.26 29.01 -52.12
N ALA A 15 13.16 29.91 -51.72
CA ALA A 15 13.96 29.77 -50.50
C ALA A 15 13.14 29.98 -49.19
N CYS A 16 11.92 30.54 -49.29
CA CYS A 16 11.01 30.71 -48.15
C CYS A 16 10.02 29.56 -47.97
N ALA A 17 10.11 28.48 -48.76
CA ALA A 17 9.28 27.29 -48.56
C ALA A 17 9.60 26.69 -47.19
N THR A 18 8.67 26.89 -46.27
CA THR A 18 8.79 26.59 -44.83
C THR A 18 9.17 25.13 -44.64
N ARG A 19 10.23 24.88 -43.85
CA ARG A 19 10.69 23.54 -43.53
C ARG A 19 9.56 22.78 -42.81
N PRO A 20 9.19 21.55 -43.21
CA PRO A 20 8.18 20.78 -42.49
C PRO A 20 8.65 20.61 -41.04
N ALA A 21 7.75 20.91 -40.11
CA ALA A 21 8.03 20.74 -38.69
C ALA A 21 8.37 19.25 -38.44
N PRO A 22 9.46 18.93 -37.73
CA PRO A 22 9.81 17.55 -37.44
C PRO A 22 8.67 16.88 -36.67
N GLU A 23 8.32 15.66 -37.06
CA GLU A 23 7.28 14.88 -36.39
C GLU A 23 7.66 14.65 -34.91
N PRO A 24 6.72 14.82 -33.98
CA PRO A 24 7.00 14.68 -32.56
C PRO A 24 7.37 13.22 -32.22
N VAL A 25 8.54 13.03 -31.61
CA VAL A 25 8.98 11.72 -31.12
C VAL A 25 8.24 11.39 -29.82
N VAL A 26 7.21 10.56 -29.92
CA VAL A 26 6.47 10.06 -28.75
C VAL A 26 7.32 8.99 -28.04
N ARG A 27 7.74 9.28 -26.80
CA ARG A 27 8.40 8.30 -25.93
C ARG A 27 7.45 7.94 -24.79
N THR A 28 7.03 6.68 -24.73
CA THR A 28 6.36 6.12 -23.56
C THR A 28 7.41 5.82 -22.49
N VAL A 29 7.12 6.21 -21.25
CA VAL A 29 8.00 5.98 -20.11
C VAL A 29 7.17 5.31 -19.03
N ASP A 30 7.69 4.22 -18.48
CA ASP A 30 7.03 3.53 -17.37
C ASP A 30 7.24 4.32 -16.07
N VAL A 31 6.14 4.69 -15.42
CA VAL A 31 6.14 5.39 -14.14
C VAL A 31 5.65 4.43 -13.07
N LEU A 32 6.56 4.00 -12.19
CA LEU A 32 6.21 3.17 -11.04
C LEU A 32 5.53 4.06 -9.98
N VAL A 33 4.21 3.91 -9.84
CA VAL A 33 3.42 4.59 -8.80
C VAL A 33 3.45 3.76 -7.53
N PRO A 34 3.90 4.31 -6.38
CA PRO A 34 3.85 3.59 -5.12
C PRO A 34 2.40 3.34 -4.70
N ILE A 35 2.04 2.06 -4.54
CA ILE A 35 0.76 1.63 -4.00
C ILE A 35 0.86 1.42 -2.50
N ALA A 36 -0.15 1.88 -1.75
CA ALA A 36 -0.23 1.65 -0.32
C ALA A 36 -0.36 0.14 -0.06
N THR A 37 0.69 -0.47 0.48
CA THR A 37 0.66 -1.87 0.91
C THR A 37 -0.03 -1.98 2.25
N PRO A 38 -0.97 -2.93 2.45
CA PRO A 38 -1.61 -3.11 3.73
C PRO A 38 -0.56 -3.47 4.80
N CYS A 39 -0.64 -2.82 5.96
CA CYS A 39 0.23 -3.17 7.08
C CYS A 39 -0.06 -4.60 7.53
N ARG A 40 0.97 -5.45 7.50
CA ARG A 40 0.88 -6.85 7.93
C ARG A 40 1.77 -7.03 9.15
N VAL A 41 1.16 -7.03 10.34
CA VAL A 41 1.85 -7.36 11.59
C VAL A 41 1.50 -8.78 11.98
N SER A 42 2.54 -9.57 12.28
CA SER A 42 2.38 -10.93 12.81
C SER A 42 2.34 -10.88 14.33
N VAL A 43 1.20 -11.24 14.92
CA VAL A 43 0.97 -11.24 16.38
C VAL A 43 1.12 -12.65 16.99
N GLY A 44 1.51 -13.63 16.18
CA GLY A 44 1.61 -15.02 16.59
C GLY A 44 0.26 -15.71 16.83
N PRO A 45 0.26 -17.04 17.08
CA PRO A 45 -0.96 -17.80 17.31
C PRO A 45 -1.63 -17.40 18.64
N ALA A 46 -2.94 -17.64 18.77
CA ALA A 46 -3.64 -17.48 20.05
C ALA A 46 -3.00 -18.39 21.12
N PRO A 47 -2.91 -17.93 22.39
CA PRO A 47 -2.44 -18.78 23.46
C PRO A 47 -3.46 -19.88 23.76
N ASP A 48 -2.99 -20.97 24.34
CA ASP A 48 -3.87 -21.98 24.92
C ASP A 48 -4.52 -21.39 26.18
N TYR A 49 -5.83 -21.16 26.11
CA TYR A 49 -6.56 -20.59 27.23
C TYR A 49 -6.74 -21.61 28.35
N VAL A 50 -6.53 -21.17 29.58
CA VAL A 50 -6.63 -22.02 30.77
C VAL A 50 -8.06 -22.48 31.06
N ASP A 51 -9.06 -21.73 30.58
CA ASP A 51 -10.48 -22.02 30.72
C ASP A 51 -11.08 -22.84 29.57
N SER A 52 -10.32 -23.81 29.05
CA SER A 52 -10.84 -24.72 28.02
C SER A 52 -12.08 -25.49 28.49
N ASP A 53 -12.92 -25.91 27.54
CA ASP A 53 -14.13 -26.70 27.83
C ASP A 53 -13.81 -27.99 28.60
N GLU A 54 -12.66 -28.61 28.31
CA GLU A 54 -12.18 -29.77 29.08
C GLU A 54 -11.85 -29.38 30.52
N ALA A 55 -11.02 -28.35 30.72
CA ALA A 55 -10.63 -27.89 32.05
C ALA A 55 -11.84 -27.51 32.91
N LEU A 56 -12.84 -26.86 32.31
CA LEU A 56 -14.08 -26.49 32.98
C LEU A 56 -14.97 -27.70 33.30
N ARG A 57 -15.00 -28.73 32.45
CA ARG A 57 -15.74 -29.98 32.72
C ARG A 57 -15.08 -30.81 33.81
N THR A 58 -13.76 -30.77 33.92
CA THR A 58 -12.99 -31.52 34.92
C THR A 58 -12.77 -30.77 36.23
N ALA A 59 -13.27 -29.53 36.35
CA ALA A 59 -13.13 -28.74 37.57
C ALA A 59 -13.81 -29.44 38.76
N ALA A 60 -13.14 -29.42 39.91
CA ALA A 60 -13.62 -30.12 41.11
C ALA A 60 -14.96 -29.58 41.63
N ASP A 61 -15.17 -28.27 41.51
CA ASP A 61 -16.40 -27.59 41.89
C ASP A 61 -16.59 -26.27 41.10
N ILE A 62 -17.68 -25.56 41.39
CA ILE A 62 -18.00 -24.26 40.78
C ILE A 62 -16.94 -23.20 41.11
N PHE A 63 -16.32 -23.27 42.28
CA PHE A 63 -15.33 -22.30 42.72
C PHE A 63 -14.04 -22.44 41.90
N GLU A 64 -13.55 -23.67 41.71
CA GLU A 64 -12.41 -23.95 40.83
C GLU A 64 -12.73 -23.62 39.36
N ALA A 65 -13.94 -23.94 38.89
CA ALA A 65 -14.38 -23.52 37.55
C ALA A 65 -14.38 -22.00 37.38
N MET A 66 -14.77 -21.24 38.42
CA MET A 66 -14.77 -19.79 38.37
C MET A 66 -13.35 -19.22 38.35
N LYS A 67 -12.41 -19.79 39.11
CA LYS A 67 -10.99 -19.38 39.04
C LYS A 67 -10.43 -19.55 37.63
N LEU A 68 -10.70 -20.69 36.99
CA LEU A 68 -10.30 -20.93 35.60
C LEU A 68 -10.85 -19.85 34.67
N ARG A 69 -12.15 -19.55 34.76
CA ARG A 69 -12.79 -18.51 33.92
C ARG A 69 -12.20 -17.12 34.14
N ILE A 70 -11.90 -16.74 35.39
CA ILE A 70 -11.27 -15.45 35.69
C ILE A 70 -9.88 -15.41 35.05
N ALA A 71 -9.07 -16.45 35.22
CA ALA A 71 -7.75 -16.53 34.63
C ALA A 71 -7.80 -16.53 33.08
N GLY A 72 -8.76 -17.22 32.48
CA GLY A 72 -8.98 -17.21 31.03
C GLY A 72 -9.40 -15.82 30.51
N ARG A 73 -10.22 -15.09 31.27
CA ARG A 73 -10.57 -13.70 30.95
C ARG A 73 -9.33 -12.79 30.95
N ASP A 74 -8.47 -12.92 31.96
CA ASP A 74 -7.25 -12.12 32.06
C ASP A 74 -6.29 -12.41 30.89
N GLN A 75 -6.20 -13.68 30.46
CA GLN A 75 -5.45 -14.07 29.26
C GLN A 75 -6.00 -13.41 27.98
N ARG A 76 -7.33 -13.32 27.83
CA ARG A 76 -7.97 -12.66 26.68
C ARG A 76 -7.70 -11.16 26.67
N GLN A 77 -7.81 -10.51 27.82
CA GLN A 77 -7.49 -9.07 27.95
C GLN A 77 -6.03 -8.79 27.61
N ALA A 78 -5.10 -9.63 28.08
CA ALA A 78 -3.70 -9.52 27.72
C ALA A 78 -3.48 -9.68 26.21
N ARG A 79 -4.16 -10.65 25.57
CA ARG A 79 -4.08 -10.83 24.12
C ARG A 79 -4.65 -9.66 23.34
N GLU A 80 -5.79 -9.11 23.77
CA GLU A 80 -6.39 -7.93 23.18
C GLU A 80 -5.45 -6.73 23.23
N ALA A 81 -4.75 -6.51 24.35
CA ALA A 81 -3.76 -5.46 24.46
C ALA A 81 -2.61 -5.60 23.44
N VAL A 82 -2.11 -6.82 23.23
CA VAL A 82 -1.06 -7.09 22.22
C VAL A 82 -1.59 -6.87 20.80
N LEU A 83 -2.80 -7.33 20.50
CA LEU A 83 -3.44 -7.11 19.19
C LEU A 83 -3.68 -5.62 18.93
N GLN A 84 -4.14 -4.88 19.94
CA GLN A 84 -4.35 -3.44 19.82
C GLN A 84 -3.03 -2.72 19.57
N ALA A 85 -1.97 -3.05 20.30
CA ALA A 85 -0.64 -2.48 20.07
C ALA A 85 -0.11 -2.76 18.64
N ALA A 86 -0.39 -3.95 18.10
CA ALA A 86 -0.06 -4.29 16.72
C ALA A 86 -0.85 -3.44 15.70
N LEU A 87 -2.13 -3.19 15.96
CA LEU A 87 -2.96 -2.32 15.14
C LEU A 87 -2.50 -0.86 15.22
N ASP A 88 -2.17 -0.37 16.41
CA ASP A 88 -1.67 1.00 16.64
C ASP A 88 -0.33 1.22 15.92
N GLY A 89 0.56 0.23 15.94
CA GLY A 89 1.79 0.24 15.14
C GLY A 89 1.52 0.31 13.63
N CYS A 90 0.46 -0.36 13.16
CA CYS A 90 0.04 -0.33 11.77
C CYS A 90 -0.65 0.96 11.32
N ALA A 91 -1.35 1.64 12.23
CA ALA A 91 -2.00 2.91 11.95
C ALA A 91 -0.98 4.02 11.60
N GLY A 92 0.31 3.73 11.77
CA GLY A 92 1.43 4.63 11.47
C GLY A 92 1.46 5.73 12.51
N GLY A 93 2.24 5.53 13.58
CA GLY A 93 2.40 6.43 14.72
C GLY A 93 2.06 7.88 14.41
N ARG A 94 0.81 8.25 14.64
CA ARG A 94 0.34 9.62 14.56
C ARG A 94 0.25 10.07 16.02
N PRO A 95 1.10 10.99 16.49
CA PRO A 95 0.84 11.67 17.74
C PRO A 95 -0.50 12.41 17.68
#